data_AF-A0A0B3RZ36-F1
#
_entry.id   AF-A0A0B3RZ36-F1
#
_cell.length_a   1.000
_cell.length_b   1.000
_cell.length_c   1.000
_cell.angle_alpha   90.00
_cell.angle_beta   90.00
_cell.angle_gamma   90.00
#
_symmetry.space_group_name_H-M   'P 1'
#
loop_
_entity.id
_entity.type
_entity.pdbx_description
1 polymer ?
#
loop_
_entity_poly.entity_id
_entity_poly.type
_entity_poly.pdbx_seq_one_letter_code
_entity_poly.pdbx_strand_id
1 'polypeptide(L)' 'MRILTISAALVATLGLAACEGTDIERGVIGAGIGAAGAAATGRNVAAGAAIGGAAGVVCDDVTPEVCRNR' A
#
# COMPACT_ATOMS: atom_id res chain seq x y z
N MET A 1 -16.34 -9.61 -14.09
CA MET A 1 -16.02 -8.21 -14.49
C MET A 1 -16.29 -7.20 -13.38
N ARG A 2 -17.43 -7.22 -12.67
CA ARG A 2 -17.72 -6.29 -11.56
C ARG A 2 -16.68 -6.29 -10.42
N ILE A 3 -16.18 -7.48 -10.06
CA ILE A 3 -15.17 -7.63 -8.99
C ILE A 3 -13.84 -6.98 -9.37
N LEU A 4 -13.35 -7.21 -10.59
CA LEU A 4 -12.12 -6.60 -11.11
C LEU A 4 -12.19 -5.07 -11.14
N THR A 5 -13.33 -4.49 -11.53
CA THR A 5 -13.52 -3.03 -11.50
C THR A 5 -13.50 -2.45 -10.09
N ILE A 6 -14.05 -3.17 -9.10
CA ILE A 6 -14.04 -2.73 -7.70
C ILE A 6 -12.63 -2.84 -7.11
N SER A 7 -11.91 -3.93 -7.39
CA SER A 7 -10.52 -4.09 -6.98
C SER A 7 -9.61 -3.02 -7.58
N ALA A 8 -9.78 -2.69 -8.86
CA ALA A 8 -9.02 -1.63 -9.51
C ALA A 8 -9.31 -0.25 -8.92
N ALA A 9 -10.59 0.05 -8.65
CA ALA A 9 -10.97 1.30 -8.00
C ALA A 9 -10.40 1.39 -6.57
N LEU A 10 -10.43 0.29 -5.81
CA LEU A 10 -9.89 0.23 -4.46
C LEU A 10 -8.36 0.41 -4.45
N VAL A 11 -7.65 -0.23 -5.36
CA VAL A 11 -6.19 -0.06 -5.52
C VAL A 11 -5.86 1.37 -5.93
N ALA A 12 -6.64 1.98 -6.82
CA ALA A 12 -6.43 3.36 -7.23
C ALA A 12 -6.66 4.34 -6.07
N THR A 13 -7.73 4.19 -5.29
CA THR A 13 -8.03 5.11 -4.17
C THR A 13 -7.10 4.90 -2.99
N LEU A 14 -6.75 3.65 -2.65
CA LEU A 14 -5.77 3.35 -1.61
C LEU A 14 -4.35 3.73 -2.04
N GLY A 15 -4.02 3.59 -3.32
CA GLY A 15 -2.75 4.05 -3.89
C GLY A 15 -2.61 5.56 -3.82
N LEU A 16 -3.67 6.31 -4.16
CA LEU A 16 -3.70 7.76 -3.98
C LEU A 16 -3.66 8.18 -2.50
N ALA A 17 -4.36 7.47 -1.61
CA ALA A 17 -4.35 7.76 -0.18
C ALA A 17 -2.99 7.44 0.47
N ALA A 18 -2.31 6.38 0.03
CA ALA A 18 -0.93 6.07 0.41
C ALA A 18 0.08 7.01 -0.25
N CYS A 19 -0.36 7.96 -1.07
CA CYS A 19 0.46 8.94 -1.75
C CYS A 19 0.53 10.30 -1.04
N GLU A 20 -0.42 10.54 -0.14
CA GLU A 20 -0.52 11.71 0.73
C GLU A 20 -0.14 11.29 2.18
N GLY A 21 0.58 12.16 2.89
CA GLY A 21 0.99 11.92 4.29
C GLY A 21 2.49 11.66 4.48
N THR A 22 2.89 11.41 5.72
CA THR A 22 4.29 11.18 6.11
C THR A 22 4.71 9.72 5.86
N ASP A 23 6.02 9.46 5.74
CA ASP A 23 6.59 8.13 5.43
C ASP A 23 6.05 7.01 6.34
N ILE A 24 5.83 7.32 7.63
CA ILE A 24 5.27 6.39 8.61
C ILE A 24 3.81 6.04 8.31
N GLU A 25 2.99 7.03 7.98
CA GLU A 25 1.56 6.83 7.73
C GLU A 25 1.35 5.95 6.50
N ARG A 26 2.19 6.17 5.48
CA ARG A 26 2.25 5.40 4.25
C ARG A 26 2.77 3.99 4.48
N GLY A 27 3.77 3.84 5.36
CA GLY A 27 4.24 2.54 5.83
C GLY A 27 3.16 1.75 6.59
N VAL A 28 2.35 2.39 7.43
CA VAL A 28 1.26 1.74 8.16
C VAL A 28 0.16 1.28 7.19
N ILE A 29 -0.25 2.13 6.26
CA ILE A 29 -1.25 1.79 5.24
C ILE A 29 -0.74 0.65 4.34
N GLY A 30 0.51 0.75 3.86
CA GLY A 30 1.17 -0.27 3.06
C GLY A 30 1.25 -1.62 3.80
N ALA A 31 1.58 -1.60 5.10
CA ALA A 31 1.61 -2.80 5.93
C ALA A 31 0.21 -3.42 6.08
N GLY A 32 -0.82 -2.61 6.27
CA GLY A 32 -2.21 -3.07 6.36
C GLY A 32 -2.68 -3.75 5.07
N ILE A 33 -2.42 -3.13 3.92
CA ILE A 33 -2.77 -3.69 2.60
C ILE A 33 -1.97 -4.97 2.32
N GLY A 34 -0.67 -4.97 2.62
CA GLY A 34 0.20 -6.13 2.45
C GLY A 34 -0.20 -7.32 3.33
N ALA A 35 -0.58 -7.06 4.58
CA ALA A 35 -1.11 -8.06 5.51
C ALA A 35 -2.42 -8.65 5.00
N ALA A 36 -3.37 -7.81 4.59
CA ALA A 36 -4.66 -8.24 4.07
C ALA A 36 -4.52 -9.05 2.78
N GLY A 37 -3.65 -8.63 1.85
CA GLY A 37 -3.35 -9.36 0.63
C GLY A 37 -2.69 -10.72 0.91
N ALA A 38 -1.76 -10.79 1.87
CA ALA A 38 -1.15 -12.05 2.29
C ALA A 38 -2.19 -12.99 2.92
N ALA A 39 -3.06 -12.49 3.79
CA ALA A 39 -4.15 -13.27 4.38
C ALA A 39 -5.11 -13.82 3.30
N ALA A 40 -5.50 -13.00 2.33
CA ALA A 40 -6.39 -13.40 1.24
C ALA A 40 -5.78 -14.45 0.30
N THR A 41 -4.44 -14.50 0.21
CA THR A 41 -3.71 -15.44 -0.66
C THR A 41 -3.13 -16.64 0.10
N GLY A 42 -3.46 -16.81 1.38
CA GLY A 42 -2.94 -17.90 2.22
C GLY A 42 -1.42 -17.81 2.47
N ARG A 43 -0.84 -16.62 2.33
CA ARG A 43 0.59 -16.33 2.51
C ARG A 43 0.87 -15.81 3.92
N ASN A 44 2.15 -15.75 4.28
CA ASN A 44 2.57 -15.25 5.59
C ASN A 44 2.18 -13.77 5.76
N VAL A 45 1.27 -13.51 6.71
CA VAL A 45 0.72 -12.18 6.99
C VAL A 45 1.80 -11.21 7.50
N ALA A 46 2.70 -11.66 8.38
CA ALA A 46 3.76 -10.83 8.91
C ALA A 46 4.76 -10.43 7.81
N ALA A 47 5.09 -11.35 6.90
CA ALA A 47 5.91 -11.04 5.74
C ALA A 47 5.20 -10.07 4.78
N GLY A 48 3.91 -10.26 4.53
CA GLY A 48 3.10 -9.35 3.73
C GLY A 48 3.05 -7.94 4.31
N ALA A 49 2.87 -7.83 5.62
CA ALA A 49 2.86 -6.57 6.34
C ALA A 49 4.24 -5.87 6.29
N ALA A 50 5.32 -6.62 6.49
CA ALA A 50 6.67 -6.07 6.45
C ALA A 50 7.02 -5.54 5.05
N ILE A 51 6.72 -6.31 4.00
CA ILE A 51 6.99 -5.90 2.61
C ILE A 51 6.13 -4.71 2.22
N GLY A 52 4.82 -4.77 2.50
CA GLY A 52 3.91 -3.67 2.19
C GLY A 52 4.25 -2.40 2.95
N GLY A 53 4.68 -2.52 4.21
CA GLY A 53 5.09 -1.39 5.02
C GLY A 53 6.40 -0.77 4.55
N ALA A 54 7.42 -1.59 4.26
CA ALA A 54 8.67 -1.10 3.69
C ALA A 54 8.45 -0.39 2.35
N ALA A 55 7.61 -0.95 1.48
CA ALA A 55 7.24 -0.33 0.20
C ALA A 55 6.51 1.01 0.37
N GLY A 56 5.70 1.15 1.43
CA GLY A 56 5.02 2.41 1.75
C GLY A 56 5.97 3.50 2.26
N VAL A 57 6.94 3.15 3.11
CA VAL A 57 7.92 4.09 3.67
C VAL A 57 8.83 4.67 2.59
N VAL A 58 9.27 3.86 1.62
CA VAL A 58 10.24 4.29 0.59
C VAL A 58 9.57 4.93 -0.64
N CYS A 59 8.27 5.21 -0.61
CA CYS A 59 7.58 5.62 -1.85
C CYS A 59 8.05 6.99 -2.35
N ASP A 60 8.33 7.93 -1.46
CA ASP A 60 8.83 9.25 -1.80
C ASP A 60 10.27 9.21 -2.34
N ASP A 61 11.10 8.28 -1.85
CA ASP A 61 12.43 8.02 -2.39
C ASP A 61 12.39 7.47 -3.82
N VAL A 62 11.48 6.53 -4.09
CA VAL A 62 11.41 5.81 -5.37
C VAL A 62 10.63 6.59 -6.43
N THR A 63 9.60 7.33 -6.01
CA THR A 63 8.68 8.05 -6.90
C THR A 63 8.30 9.43 -6.35
N PRO A 64 9.26 10.36 -6.17
CA PRO A 64 9.05 11.66 -5.51
C PRO A 64 8.08 12.61 -6.23
N GLU A 65 7.80 12.33 -7.50
CA GLU A 65 6.83 13.06 -8.33
C GLU A 65 5.38 12.62 -8.07
N VAL A 66 5.19 11.40 -7.57
CA VAL A 66 3.90 10.81 -7.23
C VAL A 66 3.70 10.95 -5.72
N CYS A 67 4.67 10.44 -4.97
CA CYS A 67 4.71 10.27 -3.54
C CYS A 67 5.39 11.47 -2.87
N ARG A 68 4.68 12.58 -2.60
CA ARG A 68 5.28 13.80 -2.03
C ARG A 68 5.23 13.77 -0.49
N ASN A 69 6.39 13.79 0.14
CA ASN A 69 6.54 14.04 1.57
C ASN A 69 6.31 15.54 1.85
N ARG A 70 5.45 15.88 2.83
CA ARG A 70 5.00 17.26 3.11
C ARG A 70 5.55 17.78 4.42
#